data_AF-A0A2N9EXA9-F1
#
_entry.id   AF-A0A2N9EXA9-F1
#
_cell.length_a   1.000
_cell.length_b   1.000
_cell.length_c   1.000
_cell.angle_alpha   90.00
_cell.angle_beta   90.00
_cell.angle_gamma   90.00
#
_symmetry.space_group_name_H-M   'P 1'
#
loop_
_entity.id
_entity.type
_entity.pdbx_description
1 polymer ?
#
loop_
_entity_poly.entity_id
_entity_poly.type
_entity_poly.pdbx_seq_one_letter_code
_entity_poly.pdbx_strand_id
1 'polypeptide(L)'
;MPNIGVRKWKKVADSIKQPMYQCVEDKFDLQGDSVDVNKSLNTKFANSLRQHVYRLHTKYKKAKLTHGDEYVRNHPPENVTAENWIELIDKKWTDSDFKELSLKNKKNRNENPDKNKHRVGSKSLAVRVHEGMEENDGQLPKATVIYRETHYDPKKKKWITSEAERNYEEMLRLEEEHLVDPDAIPLTPEEVSVRVLKPRSGYVKGLGIRPSSSLRTIASSGMSKDDVQRQIAEIKEAANSEIAELKEANKRHEEMTANILEFLRSQGFTTPFGNGGSSSSSYRGDGN
;
A
#
# COMPACT_ATOMS: atom_id res chain seq x y z
N MET A 1 30.58 13.29 10.96
CA MET A 1 29.42 13.62 10.08
C MET A 1 29.61 12.91 8.75
N PRO A 2 28.56 12.36 8.12
CA PRO A 2 28.67 11.76 6.78
C PRO A 2 29.25 12.76 5.78
N ASN A 3 29.97 12.30 4.74
CA ASN A 3 30.22 13.15 3.58
C ASN A 3 28.85 13.58 3.00
N ILE A 4 28.55 14.88 3.09
CA ILE A 4 27.24 15.45 2.75
C ILE A 4 27.13 15.69 1.24
N GLY A 5 28.27 15.70 0.53
CA GLY A 5 28.37 15.76 -0.93
C GLY A 5 27.72 14.58 -1.64
N VAL A 6 27.49 13.46 -0.95
CA VAL A 6 26.82 12.28 -1.52
C VAL A 6 25.37 12.61 -1.94
N ARG A 7 25.04 12.35 -3.21
CA ARG A 7 23.72 12.67 -3.78
C ARG A 7 22.58 11.79 -3.23
N LYS A 8 22.84 10.56 -2.80
CA LYS A 8 21.83 9.56 -2.37
C LYS A 8 22.34 8.74 -1.18
N TRP A 9 21.47 8.49 -0.18
CA TRP A 9 21.79 7.63 0.99
C TRP A 9 22.37 6.27 0.61
N LYS A 10 21.86 5.65 -0.47
CA LYS A 10 22.37 4.38 -0.99
C LYS A 10 23.86 4.41 -1.36
N LYS A 11 24.40 5.58 -1.72
CA LYS A 11 25.81 5.78 -2.07
C LYS A 11 26.69 6.16 -0.88
N VAL A 12 26.12 6.34 0.31
CA VAL A 12 26.89 6.58 1.53
C VAL A 12 27.62 5.29 1.87
N ALA A 13 28.92 5.39 2.20
CA ALA A 13 29.73 4.24 2.56
C ALA A 13 29.19 3.57 3.83
N ASP A 14 29.26 2.24 3.90
CA ASP A 14 28.71 1.50 5.03
C ASP A 14 29.48 1.78 6.33
N SER A 15 30.78 2.09 6.26
CA SER A 15 31.55 2.58 7.41
C SER A 15 30.95 3.81 8.09
N ILE A 16 30.18 4.63 7.36
CA ILE A 16 29.45 5.79 7.89
C ILE A 16 28.06 5.39 8.38
N LYS A 17 27.42 4.41 7.74
CA LYS A 17 26.08 3.95 8.13
C LYS A 17 26.10 3.12 9.40
N GLN A 18 27.07 2.20 9.55
CA GLN A 18 27.13 1.24 10.66
C GLN A 18 27.08 1.90 12.05
N PRO A 19 27.86 2.97 12.35
CA PRO A 19 27.74 3.65 13.64
C PRO A 19 26.36 4.26 13.88
N MET A 20 25.65 4.68 12.83
CA MET A 20 24.30 5.23 12.95
C MET A 20 23.27 4.14 13.26
N TYR A 21 23.43 2.93 12.72
CA TYR A 21 22.62 1.78 13.08
C TYR A 21 22.84 1.40 14.54
N GLN A 22 24.10 1.24 14.94
CA GLN A 22 24.47 0.93 16.32
C GLN A 22 23.88 1.95 17.31
N CYS A 23 24.00 3.25 17.02
CA CYS A 23 23.43 4.30 17.86
C CYS A 23 21.90 4.20 18.05
N VAL A 24 21.17 3.58 17.12
CA VAL A 24 19.73 3.35 17.25
C VAL A 24 19.48 2.10 18.07
N GLU A 25 20.22 1.02 17.81
CA GLU A 25 20.14 -0.23 18.58
C GLU A 25 20.49 -0.02 20.06
N ASP A 26 21.51 0.80 20.35
CA ASP A 26 21.93 1.14 21.71
C ASP A 26 20.86 1.93 22.50
N LYS A 27 19.94 2.61 21.79
CA LYS A 27 18.95 3.53 22.39
C LYS A 27 17.54 2.97 22.42
N PHE A 28 17.26 1.98 21.59
CA PHE A 28 15.91 1.49 21.36
C PHE A 28 15.90 -0.03 21.23
N ASP A 29 14.97 -0.67 21.93
CA ASP A 29 14.65 -2.08 21.73
C ASP A 29 13.86 -2.24 20.43
N LEU A 30 14.57 -2.51 19.33
CA LEU A 30 13.96 -2.66 18.01
C LEU A 30 13.20 -3.99 17.91
N GLN A 31 11.87 -3.91 17.79
CA GLN A 31 11.00 -5.07 17.58
C GLN A 31 10.57 -5.20 16.11
N GLY A 32 10.31 -6.44 15.69
CA GLY A 32 9.78 -6.78 14.37
C GLY A 32 10.79 -7.46 13.44
N ASP A 33 10.37 -7.68 12.20
CA ASP A 33 11.21 -8.30 11.19
C ASP A 33 12.43 -7.43 10.85
N SER A 34 13.62 -8.04 10.86
CA SER A 34 14.89 -7.32 10.66
C SER A 34 14.97 -6.60 9.31
N VAL A 35 14.36 -7.17 8.25
CA VAL A 35 14.37 -6.55 6.91
C VAL A 35 13.52 -5.29 6.91
N ASP A 36 12.34 -5.33 7.51
CA ASP A 36 11.44 -4.18 7.59
C ASP A 36 11.94 -3.09 8.54
N VAL A 37 12.56 -3.47 9.66
CA VAL A 37 13.25 -2.55 10.57
C VAL A 37 14.37 -1.83 9.82
N ASN A 38 15.26 -2.57 9.15
CA ASN A 38 16.37 -2.00 8.41
C ASN A 38 15.92 -1.08 7.26
N LYS A 39 14.84 -1.44 6.56
CA LYS A 39 14.23 -0.62 5.50
C LYS A 39 13.67 0.69 6.07
N SER A 40 13.05 0.63 7.24
CA SER A 40 12.50 1.79 7.93
C SER A 40 13.62 2.73 8.39
N LEU A 41 14.68 2.20 9.01
CA LEU A 41 15.86 2.97 9.42
C LEU A 41 16.55 3.64 8.23
N ASN A 42 16.81 2.89 7.16
CA ASN A 42 17.36 3.44 5.91
C ASN A 42 16.52 4.61 5.38
N THR A 43 15.20 4.49 5.41
CA THR A 43 14.29 5.54 4.95
C THR A 43 14.39 6.78 5.84
N LYS A 44 14.46 6.61 7.15
CA LYS A 44 14.62 7.70 8.11
C LYS A 44 15.96 8.41 7.92
N PHE A 45 17.07 7.68 7.85
CA PHE A 45 18.39 8.26 7.61
C PHE A 45 18.47 9.00 6.28
N ALA A 46 17.94 8.41 5.21
CA ALA A 46 17.88 9.05 3.90
C ALA A 46 17.06 10.35 3.92
N ASN A 47 15.95 10.38 4.64
CA ASN A 47 15.13 11.58 4.81
C ASN A 47 15.84 12.64 5.65
N SER A 48 16.47 12.26 6.75
CA SER A 48 17.25 13.18 7.59
C SER A 48 18.38 13.84 6.81
N LEU A 49 19.13 13.07 6.01
CA LEU A 49 20.16 13.61 5.12
C LEU A 49 19.56 14.58 4.09
N ARG A 50 18.48 14.20 3.43
CA ARG A 50 17.79 15.06 2.45
C ARG A 50 17.33 16.38 3.08
N GLN A 51 16.73 16.33 4.27
CA GLN A 51 16.26 17.51 4.97
C GLN A 51 17.40 18.40 5.44
N HIS A 52 18.50 17.79 5.92
CA HIS A 52 19.70 18.54 6.26
C HIS A 52 20.26 19.29 5.05
N VAL A 53 20.46 18.61 3.92
CA VAL A 53 20.93 19.23 2.67
C VAL A 53 19.96 20.30 2.16
N TYR A 54 18.65 20.06 2.27
CA TYR A 54 17.64 21.04 1.88
C TYR A 54 17.73 22.33 2.70
N ARG A 55 17.86 22.22 4.03
CA ARG A 55 18.04 23.38 4.91
C ARG A 55 19.31 24.16 4.56
N LEU A 56 20.41 23.46 4.27
CA LEU A 56 21.66 24.06 3.81
C LEU A 56 21.47 24.81 2.47
N HIS A 57 20.79 24.21 1.50
CA HIS A 57 20.51 24.84 0.22
C HIS A 57 19.62 26.10 0.37
N THR A 58 18.69 26.10 1.32
CA THR A 58 17.89 27.30 1.63
C THR A 58 18.76 28.42 2.20
N LYS A 59 19.69 28.11 3.11
CA LYS A 59 20.68 29.10 3.62
C LYS A 59 21.57 29.62 2.48
N TYR A 60 22.08 28.72 1.64
CA TYR A 60 22.87 29.07 0.44
C TYR A 60 22.13 30.05 -0.46
N LYS A 61 20.89 29.74 -0.85
CA LYS A 61 20.09 30.61 -1.74
C LYS A 61 19.84 31.99 -1.13
N LYS A 62 19.54 32.05 0.17
CA LYS A 62 19.34 33.31 0.87
C LYS A 62 20.62 34.15 0.89
N ALA A 63 21.73 33.56 1.33
CA ALA A 63 23.00 34.25 1.43
C ALA A 63 23.53 34.69 0.06
N LYS A 64 23.31 33.87 -0.98
CA LYS A 64 23.71 34.17 -2.36
C LYS A 64 22.98 35.39 -2.89
N LEU A 65 21.68 35.47 -2.61
CA LEU A 65 20.86 36.61 -3.00
C LEU A 65 21.26 37.90 -2.27
N THR A 66 21.66 37.81 -1.00
CA THR A 66 21.96 39.00 -0.18
C THR A 66 23.40 39.50 -0.33
N HIS A 67 24.38 38.60 -0.48
CA HIS A 67 25.80 38.95 -0.38
C HIS A 67 26.65 38.53 -1.60
N GLY A 68 26.06 37.84 -2.57
CA GLY A 68 26.77 37.37 -3.78
C GLY A 68 27.55 36.07 -3.60
N ASP A 69 28.08 35.55 -4.71
CA ASP A 69 28.67 34.21 -4.80
C ASP A 69 29.94 34.06 -3.96
N GLU A 70 30.83 35.05 -4.00
CA GLU A 70 32.13 35.00 -3.31
C GLU A 70 31.96 34.93 -1.79
N TYR A 71 31.08 35.78 -1.23
CA TYR A 71 30.78 35.78 0.19
C TYR A 71 30.29 34.40 0.66
N VAL A 72 29.32 33.81 -0.04
CA VAL A 72 28.68 32.56 0.38
C VAL A 72 29.66 31.40 0.40
N ARG A 73 30.62 31.36 -0.53
CA ARG A 73 31.63 30.30 -0.57
C ARG A 73 32.54 30.31 0.66
N ASN A 74 32.85 31.50 1.18
CA ASN A 74 33.74 31.70 2.32
C ASN A 74 33.03 31.67 3.69
N HIS A 75 31.70 31.57 3.72
CA HIS A 75 30.90 31.58 4.95
C HIS A 75 30.07 30.31 5.10
N PRO A 76 30.71 29.14 5.36
CA PRO A 76 29.99 27.90 5.63
C PRO A 76 29.19 28.01 6.94
N PRO A 77 28.03 27.34 7.06
CA PRO A 77 27.32 27.24 8.33
C PRO A 77 28.16 26.50 9.39
N GLU A 78 28.03 26.89 10.65
CA GLU A 78 28.82 26.40 11.80
C GLU A 78 28.96 24.86 11.88
N ASN A 79 27.92 24.12 11.49
CA ASN A 79 27.89 22.66 11.56
C ASN A 79 28.34 21.95 10.26
N VAL A 80 28.97 22.66 9.33
CA VAL A 80 29.43 22.14 8.04
C VAL A 80 30.86 22.59 7.79
N THR A 81 31.74 21.66 7.46
CA THR A 81 33.13 22.00 7.12
C THR A 81 33.20 22.75 5.79
N ALA A 82 34.23 23.59 5.61
CA ALA A 82 34.41 24.37 4.39
C ALA A 82 34.46 23.47 3.13
N GLU A 83 35.11 22.31 3.23
CA GLU A 83 35.24 21.35 2.12
C GLU A 83 33.89 20.78 1.73
N ASN A 84 33.08 20.36 2.72
CA ASN A 84 31.73 19.83 2.46
C ASN A 84 30.80 20.91 1.90
N TRP A 85 30.95 22.16 2.35
CA TRP A 85 30.17 23.28 1.86
C TRP A 85 30.48 23.58 0.39
N ILE A 86 31.77 23.68 0.04
CA ILE A 86 32.24 23.86 -1.34
C ILE A 86 31.78 22.70 -2.22
N GLU A 87 31.91 21.46 -1.74
CA GLU A 87 31.47 20.27 -2.49
C GLU A 87 29.96 20.28 -2.78
N LEU A 88 29.13 20.72 -1.82
CA LEU A 88 27.69 20.88 -2.03
C LEU A 88 27.36 21.94 -3.08
N ILE A 89 28.07 23.08 -3.05
CA ILE A 89 27.87 24.13 -4.03
C ILE A 89 28.24 23.60 -5.41
N ASP A 90 29.47 23.12 -5.58
CA ASP A 90 30.06 22.83 -6.90
C ASP A 90 29.56 21.53 -7.53
N LYS A 91 29.33 20.49 -6.73
CA LYS A 91 28.96 19.16 -7.26
C LYS A 91 27.47 18.88 -7.21
N LYS A 92 26.66 19.72 -6.54
CA LYS A 92 25.23 19.45 -6.32
C LYS A 92 24.32 20.60 -6.71
N TRP A 93 24.58 21.83 -6.27
CA TRP A 93 23.65 22.95 -6.51
C TRP A 93 23.93 23.74 -7.79
N THR A 94 25.18 23.77 -8.26
CA THR A 94 25.56 24.40 -9.54
C THR A 94 25.41 23.46 -10.74
N ASP A 95 25.34 22.15 -10.49
CA ASP A 95 25.12 21.05 -11.44
C ASP A 95 23.92 21.33 -12.36
N SER A 96 24.12 21.19 -13.67
CA SER A 96 23.10 21.49 -14.69
C SER A 96 21.88 20.59 -14.55
N ASP A 97 22.11 19.27 -14.42
CA ASP A 97 21.05 18.27 -14.28
C ASP A 97 20.17 18.55 -13.05
N PHE A 98 20.81 18.93 -11.93
CA PHE A 98 20.08 19.31 -10.73
C PHE A 98 19.20 20.56 -10.94
N LYS A 99 19.72 21.59 -11.62
CA LYS A 99 18.97 22.82 -11.91
C LYS A 99 17.77 22.53 -12.81
N GLU A 100 17.97 21.78 -13.89
CA GLU A 100 16.91 21.40 -14.81
C GLU A 100 15.83 20.60 -14.10
N LEU A 101 16.22 19.57 -13.34
CA LEU A 101 15.30 18.74 -12.57
C LEU A 101 14.52 19.57 -11.53
N SER A 102 15.20 20.49 -10.84
CA SER A 102 14.58 21.38 -9.87
C SER A 102 13.55 22.32 -10.52
N LEU A 103 13.87 22.88 -11.70
CA LEU A 103 12.96 23.73 -12.48
C LEU A 103 11.74 22.95 -12.96
N LYS A 104 11.95 21.76 -13.55
CA LYS A 104 10.88 20.86 -13.98
C LYS A 104 9.95 20.49 -12.82
N ASN A 105 10.53 20.13 -11.67
CA ASN A 105 9.74 19.81 -10.47
C ASN A 105 8.98 21.02 -9.93
N LYS A 106 9.53 22.25 -10.04
CA LYS A 106 8.83 23.49 -9.67
C LYS A 106 7.66 23.76 -10.62
N LYS A 107 7.87 23.64 -11.93
CA LYS A 107 6.84 23.77 -12.96
C LYS A 107 5.70 22.77 -12.74
N ASN A 108 6.04 21.50 -12.54
CA ASN A 108 5.07 20.43 -12.29
C ASN A 108 4.19 20.69 -11.06
N ARG A 109 4.75 21.25 -9.98
CA ARG A 109 3.98 21.63 -8.77
C ARG A 109 3.05 22.80 -9.03
N ASN A 110 3.48 23.77 -9.85
CA ASN A 110 2.71 24.97 -10.15
C ASN A 110 1.59 24.72 -11.18
N GLU A 111 1.82 23.85 -12.16
CA GLU A 111 0.83 23.50 -13.20
C GLU A 111 -0.27 22.58 -12.68
N ASN A 112 -0.03 21.88 -11.57
CA ASN A 112 -0.96 20.88 -11.04
C ASN A 112 -1.21 21.07 -9.54
N PRO A 113 -1.65 22.26 -9.10
CA PRO A 113 -1.84 22.53 -7.68
C PRO A 113 -2.94 21.64 -7.08
N ASP A 114 -3.89 21.19 -7.89
CA ASP A 114 -5.10 20.50 -7.45
C ASP A 114 -5.00 18.96 -7.49
N LYS A 115 -4.06 18.40 -8.26
CA LYS A 115 -4.00 16.95 -8.55
C LYS A 115 -3.74 16.02 -7.36
N ASN A 116 -3.28 16.56 -6.23
CA ASN A 116 -2.99 15.79 -5.01
C ASN A 116 -3.59 16.46 -3.76
N LYS A 117 -4.53 17.40 -3.92
CA LYS A 117 -5.17 18.01 -2.75
C LYS A 117 -6.12 16.97 -2.15
N HIS A 118 -5.99 16.79 -0.84
CA HIS A 118 -6.96 16.07 -0.02
C HIS A 118 -7.10 16.82 1.31
N ARG A 119 -8.16 16.57 2.06
CA ARG A 119 -8.37 17.22 3.37
C ARG A 119 -8.06 16.33 4.56
N VAL A 120 -7.67 15.09 4.32
CA VAL A 120 -7.25 14.22 5.41
C VAL A 120 -5.95 14.77 5.98
N GLY A 121 -5.99 15.16 7.25
CA GLY A 121 -4.87 15.74 7.98
C GLY A 121 -3.73 14.73 8.18
N SER A 122 -3.21 14.61 9.39
CA SER A 122 -2.07 13.72 9.66
C SER A 122 -2.38 12.22 9.51
N LYS A 123 -3.66 11.83 9.49
CA LYS A 123 -4.10 10.45 9.29
C LYS A 123 -3.95 10.06 7.82
N SER A 124 -3.04 9.12 7.55
CA SER A 124 -2.74 8.67 6.19
C SER A 124 -3.94 7.98 5.50
N LEU A 125 -3.98 8.03 4.17
CA LEU A 125 -4.98 7.32 3.38
C LEU A 125 -4.93 5.80 3.60
N ALA A 126 -3.73 5.23 3.75
CA ALA A 126 -3.56 3.80 4.05
C ALA A 126 -4.26 3.37 5.33
N VAL A 127 -4.17 4.18 6.40
CA VAL A 127 -4.87 3.89 7.66
C VAL A 127 -6.38 3.94 7.46
N ARG A 128 -6.89 4.92 6.72
CA ARG A 128 -8.34 5.04 6.46
C ARG A 128 -8.89 3.90 5.62
N VAL A 129 -8.14 3.47 4.60
CA VAL A 129 -8.51 2.31 3.79
C VAL A 129 -8.50 1.05 4.67
N HIS A 130 -7.52 0.90 5.55
CA HIS A 130 -7.45 -0.24 6.47
C HIS A 130 -8.62 -0.27 7.46
N GLU A 131 -8.96 0.85 8.08
CA GLU A 131 -10.14 0.96 8.95
C GLU A 131 -11.43 0.66 8.18
N GLY A 132 -11.56 1.20 6.97
CA GLY A 132 -12.68 0.87 6.10
C GLY A 132 -12.71 -0.61 5.72
N MET A 133 -11.57 -1.29 5.61
CA MET A 133 -11.53 -2.74 5.43
C MET A 133 -12.05 -3.46 6.66
N GLU A 134 -11.65 -3.06 7.86
CA GLU A 134 -12.14 -3.64 9.12
C GLU A 134 -13.67 -3.48 9.25
N GLU A 135 -14.22 -2.34 8.82
CA GLU A 135 -15.66 -2.08 8.80
C GLU A 135 -16.42 -2.87 7.71
N ASN A 136 -15.74 -3.31 6.65
CA ASN A 136 -16.33 -4.05 5.51
C ASN A 136 -15.89 -5.53 5.51
N ASP A 137 -15.81 -6.17 6.67
CA ASP A 137 -15.48 -7.60 6.82
C ASP A 137 -14.16 -8.02 6.12
N GLY A 138 -13.18 -7.12 6.12
CA GLY A 138 -11.88 -7.31 5.47
C GLY A 138 -11.87 -7.00 3.96
N GLN A 139 -13.00 -6.61 3.37
CA GLN A 139 -13.08 -6.23 1.96
C GLN A 139 -12.66 -4.78 1.73
N LEU A 140 -12.03 -4.52 0.59
CA LEU A 140 -11.60 -3.18 0.23
C LEU A 140 -12.83 -2.25 0.06
N PRO A 141 -12.88 -1.08 0.73
CA PRO A 141 -13.93 -0.11 0.52
C PRO A 141 -14.02 0.34 -0.93
N LYS A 142 -15.25 0.68 -1.37
CA LYS A 142 -15.47 1.26 -2.70
C LYS A 142 -14.63 2.51 -2.90
N ALA A 143 -14.16 2.72 -4.13
CA ALA A 143 -13.32 3.87 -4.48
C ALA A 143 -14.05 5.19 -4.20
N THR A 144 -15.35 5.22 -4.51
CA THR A 144 -16.24 6.37 -4.26
C THR A 144 -16.32 6.75 -2.77
N VAL A 145 -16.40 5.78 -1.86
CA VAL A 145 -16.45 6.02 -0.40
C VAL A 145 -15.19 6.74 0.07
N ILE A 146 -14.02 6.15 -0.19
CA ILE A 146 -12.73 6.72 0.23
C ILE A 146 -12.48 8.08 -0.44
N TYR A 147 -12.83 8.22 -1.72
CA TYR A 147 -12.62 9.45 -2.46
C TYR A 147 -13.48 10.59 -1.90
N ARG A 148 -14.76 10.32 -1.62
CA ARG A 148 -15.67 11.31 -1.03
C ARG A 148 -15.20 11.76 0.35
N GLU A 149 -14.83 10.84 1.24
CA GLU A 149 -14.34 11.20 2.57
C GLU A 149 -13.11 12.13 2.53
N THR A 150 -12.25 11.90 1.55
CA THR A 150 -10.94 12.56 1.46
C THR A 150 -11.00 13.90 0.71
N HIS A 151 -11.98 14.09 -0.17
CA HIS A 151 -12.09 15.24 -1.07
C HIS A 151 -13.37 16.07 -0.90
N TYR A 152 -14.38 15.61 -0.16
CA TYR A 152 -15.62 16.35 0.10
C TYR A 152 -15.67 16.92 1.51
N ASP A 153 -15.95 18.22 1.65
CA ASP A 153 -16.13 18.89 2.94
C ASP A 153 -17.57 18.79 3.41
N PRO A 154 -17.89 17.94 4.42
CA PRO A 154 -19.26 17.80 4.90
C PRO A 154 -19.77 19.05 5.62
N LYS A 155 -18.88 19.86 6.22
CA LYS A 155 -19.27 21.09 6.93
C LYS A 155 -19.63 22.19 5.94
N LYS A 156 -18.83 22.37 4.90
CA LYS A 156 -19.06 23.37 3.84
C LYS A 156 -19.99 22.88 2.74
N LYS A 157 -20.33 21.58 2.73
CA LYS A 157 -21.08 20.87 1.69
C LYS A 157 -20.52 21.09 0.29
N LYS A 158 -19.18 21.09 0.17
CA LYS A 158 -18.47 21.43 -1.09
C LYS A 158 -17.28 20.50 -1.30
N TRP A 159 -17.00 20.21 -2.57
CA TRP A 159 -15.74 19.58 -2.98
C TRP A 159 -14.57 20.54 -2.81
N ILE A 160 -13.38 19.99 -2.57
CA ILE A 160 -12.15 20.79 -2.45
C ILE A 160 -11.79 21.54 -3.73
N THR A 161 -12.13 20.96 -4.88
CA THR A 161 -11.83 21.44 -6.23
C THR A 161 -12.90 20.92 -7.17
N SER A 162 -13.18 21.62 -8.26
CA SER A 162 -14.11 21.17 -9.30
C SER A 162 -13.61 19.91 -10.03
N GLU A 163 -12.30 19.68 -10.04
CA GLU A 163 -11.74 18.42 -10.56
C GLU A 163 -12.09 17.23 -9.66
N ALA A 164 -12.10 17.41 -8.34
CA ALA A 164 -12.48 16.35 -7.42
C ALA A 164 -13.96 15.96 -7.59
N GLU A 165 -14.86 16.93 -7.78
CA GLU A 165 -16.26 16.65 -8.08
C GLU A 165 -16.42 15.80 -9.35
N ARG A 166 -15.82 16.25 -10.47
CA ARG A 166 -15.85 15.49 -11.74
C ARG A 166 -15.26 14.09 -11.61
N ASN A 167 -14.16 13.93 -10.88
CA ASN A 167 -13.57 12.62 -10.66
C ASN A 167 -14.51 11.72 -9.87
N TYR A 168 -15.18 12.24 -8.83
CA TYR A 168 -16.15 11.46 -8.07
C TYR A 168 -17.35 11.03 -8.91
N GLU A 169 -17.90 11.94 -9.72
CA GLU A 169 -18.99 11.63 -10.67
C GLU A 169 -18.57 10.57 -11.69
N GLU A 170 -17.35 10.65 -12.21
CA GLU A 170 -16.81 9.64 -13.12
C GLU A 170 -16.64 8.27 -12.44
N MET A 171 -16.19 8.24 -11.18
CA MET A 171 -16.09 7.00 -10.41
C MET A 171 -17.47 6.36 -10.22
N LEU A 172 -18.48 7.17 -9.88
CA LEU A 172 -19.86 6.69 -9.77
C LEU A 172 -20.36 6.12 -11.10
N ARG A 173 -20.15 6.84 -12.22
CA ARG A 173 -20.56 6.37 -13.55
C ARG A 173 -19.91 5.05 -13.92
N LEU A 174 -18.60 4.88 -13.66
CA LEU A 174 -17.89 3.64 -13.95
C LEU A 174 -18.37 2.47 -13.08
N GLU A 175 -18.66 2.72 -11.80
CA GLU A 175 -19.25 1.74 -10.89
C GLU A 175 -20.65 1.32 -11.37
N GLU A 176 -21.48 2.27 -11.80
CA GLU A 176 -22.84 2.01 -12.30
C GLU A 176 -22.87 1.27 -13.64
N GLU A 177 -22.03 1.67 -14.61
CA GLU A 177 -21.93 1.04 -15.93
C GLU A 177 -21.57 -0.46 -15.83
N HIS A 178 -20.72 -0.83 -14.88
CA HIS A 178 -20.32 -2.23 -14.66
C HIS A 178 -21.33 -3.05 -13.87
N LEU A 179 -22.43 -2.45 -13.38
CA LEU A 179 -23.56 -3.16 -12.78
C LEU A 179 -24.68 -3.47 -13.80
N VAL A 180 -24.59 -2.92 -15.02
CA VAL A 180 -25.61 -3.11 -16.07
C VAL A 180 -25.57 -4.52 -16.68
N ASP A 181 -24.39 -5.14 -16.72
CA ASP A 181 -24.20 -6.50 -17.20
C ASP A 181 -23.99 -7.47 -16.02
N PRO A 182 -24.98 -8.32 -15.68
CA PRO A 182 -24.88 -9.26 -14.56
C PRO A 182 -23.81 -10.34 -14.77
N ASP A 183 -23.35 -10.56 -16.00
CA ASP A 183 -22.29 -11.51 -16.33
C ASP A 183 -20.89 -10.85 -16.40
N ALA A 184 -20.81 -9.53 -16.30
CA ALA A 184 -19.55 -8.80 -16.30
C ALA A 184 -18.85 -8.87 -14.93
N ILE A 185 -17.53 -9.04 -14.94
CA ILE A 185 -16.71 -8.96 -13.73
C ILE A 185 -16.75 -7.51 -13.21
N PRO A 186 -17.24 -7.25 -11.97
CA PRO A 186 -17.27 -5.92 -11.41
C PRO A 186 -15.86 -5.35 -11.26
N LEU A 187 -15.71 -4.04 -11.52
CA LEU A 187 -14.42 -3.38 -11.32
C LEU A 187 -14.03 -3.40 -9.86
N THR A 188 -12.77 -3.75 -9.62
CA THR A 188 -12.17 -3.56 -8.31
C THR A 188 -12.02 -2.06 -7.99
N PRO A 189 -12.01 -1.65 -6.72
CA PRO A 189 -11.77 -0.25 -6.35
C PRO A 189 -10.41 0.29 -6.85
N GLU A 190 -9.42 -0.58 -7.04
CA GLU A 190 -8.13 -0.25 -7.68
C GLU A 190 -8.33 0.15 -9.14
N GLU A 191 -9.08 -0.64 -9.91
CA GLU A 191 -9.32 -0.38 -11.33
C GLU A 191 -10.15 0.89 -11.56
N VAL A 192 -11.19 1.12 -10.76
CA VAL A 192 -11.97 2.37 -10.80
C VAL A 192 -11.04 3.57 -10.54
N SER A 193 -10.22 3.50 -9.50
CA SER A 193 -9.28 4.57 -9.14
C SER A 193 -8.27 4.84 -10.25
N VAL A 194 -7.71 3.79 -10.87
CA VAL A 194 -6.72 3.93 -11.95
C VAL A 194 -7.33 4.50 -13.22
N ARG A 195 -8.55 4.11 -13.60
CA ARG A 195 -9.24 4.63 -14.79
C ARG A 195 -9.55 6.12 -14.67
N VAL A 196 -10.09 6.56 -13.52
CA VAL A 196 -10.46 7.97 -13.30
C VAL A 196 -9.23 8.86 -13.07
N LEU A 197 -8.35 8.46 -12.15
CA LEU A 197 -7.25 9.32 -11.69
C LEU A 197 -6.00 9.20 -12.57
N LYS A 198 -6.05 8.30 -13.56
CA LYS A 198 -5.00 7.92 -14.50
C LYS A 198 -3.86 7.12 -13.84
N PRO A 199 -3.28 6.15 -14.55
CA PRO A 199 -2.18 5.34 -14.02
C PRO A 199 -0.96 6.21 -13.73
N ARG A 200 -0.43 6.06 -12.50
CA ARG A 200 0.82 6.70 -12.06
C ARG A 200 1.59 5.75 -11.14
N SER A 201 2.91 5.75 -11.28
CA SER A 201 3.79 4.90 -10.47
C SER A 201 3.60 5.18 -8.98
N GLY A 202 3.35 4.14 -8.19
CA GLY A 202 3.17 4.21 -6.74
C GLY A 202 1.88 4.90 -6.27
N TYR A 203 0.99 5.30 -7.18
CA TYR A 203 -0.19 6.10 -6.82
C TYR A 203 -1.26 5.29 -6.08
N VAL A 204 -1.57 4.07 -6.55
CA VAL A 204 -2.47 3.15 -5.85
C VAL A 204 -1.98 2.86 -4.43
N LYS A 205 -0.66 2.70 -4.27
CA LYS A 205 -0.02 2.58 -2.94
C LYS A 205 -0.22 3.84 -2.10
N GLY A 206 -0.09 5.03 -2.70
CA GLY A 206 -0.36 6.31 -2.06
C GLY A 206 -1.83 6.50 -1.64
N LEU A 207 -2.76 5.85 -2.34
CA LEU A 207 -4.19 5.83 -1.98
C LEU A 207 -4.53 4.86 -0.85
N GLY A 208 -3.59 4.02 -0.41
CA GLY A 208 -3.84 3.03 0.64
C GLY A 208 -4.50 1.74 0.16
N ILE A 209 -4.88 1.67 -1.11
CA ILE A 209 -5.59 0.53 -1.73
C ILE A 209 -4.71 -0.74 -1.77
N ARG A 210 -3.39 -0.58 -1.80
CA ARG A 210 -2.44 -1.68 -1.99
C ARG A 210 -1.45 -1.80 -0.82
N PRO A 211 -1.25 -3.00 -0.24
CA PRO A 211 -0.22 -3.23 0.76
C PRO A 211 1.17 -2.88 0.24
N SER A 212 2.03 -2.36 1.13
CA SER A 212 3.37 -1.85 0.79
C SER A 212 4.30 -2.91 0.16
N SER A 213 4.00 -4.20 0.37
CA SER A 213 4.72 -5.40 -0.12
C SER A 213 4.35 -5.84 -1.54
N SER A 214 3.26 -5.36 -2.12
CA SER A 214 2.80 -5.82 -3.43
C SER A 214 3.48 -5.03 -4.57
N LEU A 215 4.49 -5.64 -5.21
CA LEU A 215 5.33 -5.03 -6.25
C LEU A 215 4.67 -4.91 -7.64
N ARG A 216 3.50 -5.53 -7.88
CA ARG A 216 2.86 -5.49 -9.21
C ARG A 216 2.15 -4.16 -9.40
N THR A 217 2.71 -3.23 -10.17
CA THR A 217 1.91 -2.09 -10.65
C THR A 217 1.12 -2.56 -11.86
N ILE A 218 -0.16 -2.19 -12.03
CA ILE A 218 -0.94 -2.51 -13.25
C ILE A 218 -0.24 -1.97 -14.51
N ALA A 219 0.56 -0.90 -14.38
CA ALA A 219 1.41 -0.40 -15.45
C ALA A 219 2.60 -1.31 -15.83
N SER A 220 2.88 -2.38 -15.07
CA SER A 220 4.00 -3.32 -15.30
C SER A 220 3.57 -4.74 -15.67
N SER A 221 2.27 -5.05 -15.67
CA SER A 221 1.79 -6.32 -16.18
C SER A 221 1.71 -6.24 -17.70
N GLY A 222 2.79 -6.63 -18.38
CA GLY A 222 2.79 -6.88 -19.83
C GLY A 222 1.99 -8.13 -20.23
N MET A 223 1.02 -8.55 -19.42
CA MET A 223 0.11 -9.64 -19.71
C MET A 223 -1.14 -9.05 -20.35
N SER A 224 -1.50 -9.54 -21.53
CA SER A 224 -2.75 -9.17 -22.19
C SER A 224 -3.94 -9.57 -21.32
N LYS A 225 -5.06 -8.88 -21.48
CA LYS A 225 -6.36 -9.29 -20.92
C LYS A 225 -6.68 -10.75 -21.28
N ASP A 226 -6.27 -11.16 -22.49
CA ASP A 226 -6.45 -12.52 -23.01
C ASP A 226 -5.61 -13.56 -22.27
N ASP A 227 -4.41 -13.20 -21.80
CA ASP A 227 -3.54 -14.11 -21.03
C ASP A 227 -4.13 -14.38 -19.64
N VAL A 228 -4.70 -13.33 -19.02
CA VAL A 228 -5.38 -13.44 -17.72
C VAL A 228 -6.64 -14.30 -17.86
N GLN A 229 -7.43 -14.10 -18.91
CA GLN A 229 -8.63 -14.90 -19.15
C GLN A 229 -8.32 -16.37 -19.46
N ARG A 230 -7.22 -16.64 -20.15
CA ARG A 230 -6.73 -18.01 -20.38
C ARG A 230 -6.34 -18.71 -19.06
N GLN A 231 -5.59 -18.02 -18.20
CA GLN A 231 -5.23 -18.58 -16.88
C GLN A 231 -6.45 -18.82 -15.99
N ILE A 232 -7.44 -17.92 -16.01
CA ILE A 232 -8.69 -18.12 -15.28
C ILE A 232 -9.44 -19.35 -15.80
N ALA A 233 -9.47 -19.57 -17.11
CA ALA A 233 -10.10 -20.74 -17.71
C ALA A 233 -9.41 -22.04 -17.30
N GLU A 234 -8.07 -22.10 -17.35
CA GLU A 234 -7.28 -23.26 -16.91
C GLU A 234 -7.52 -23.58 -15.42
N ILE A 235 -7.54 -22.56 -14.56
CA ILE A 235 -7.79 -22.75 -13.12
C ILE A 235 -9.21 -23.29 -12.88
N LYS A 236 -10.22 -22.77 -13.62
CA LYS A 236 -11.60 -23.26 -13.51
C LYS A 236 -11.72 -24.72 -13.98
N GLU A 237 -11.02 -25.09 -15.04
CA GLU A 237 -11.03 -26.46 -15.57
C GLU A 237 -10.36 -27.45 -14.59
N ALA A 238 -9.23 -27.06 -14.01
CA ALA A 238 -8.54 -27.85 -12.99
C ALA A 238 -9.43 -28.06 -11.74
N ALA A 239 -10.06 -26.99 -11.24
CA ALA A 239 -10.97 -27.07 -10.10
C ALA A 239 -12.18 -27.97 -10.37
N ASN A 240 -12.76 -27.89 -11.57
CA ASN A 240 -13.89 -28.74 -11.95
C ASN A 240 -13.49 -30.22 -12.04
N SER A 241 -12.27 -30.51 -12.51
CA SER A 241 -11.74 -31.88 -12.57
C SER A 241 -11.56 -32.44 -11.15
N GLU A 242 -10.99 -31.66 -10.23
CA GLU A 242 -10.81 -32.08 -8.84
C GLU A 242 -12.15 -32.29 -8.11
N ILE A 243 -13.16 -31.44 -8.37
CA ILE A 243 -14.52 -31.63 -7.84
C ILE A 243 -15.15 -32.92 -8.37
N ALA A 244 -14.91 -33.29 -9.63
CA ALA A 244 -15.44 -34.52 -10.20
C ALA A 244 -14.82 -35.76 -9.53
N GLU A 245 -13.49 -35.77 -9.33
CA GLU A 245 -12.79 -36.84 -8.62
C GLU A 245 -13.27 -36.99 -7.17
N LEU A 246 -13.45 -35.86 -6.46
CA LEU A 246 -13.98 -35.87 -5.09
C LEU A 246 -15.40 -36.45 -5.03
N LYS A 247 -16.27 -36.12 -6.00
CA LYS A 247 -17.62 -36.70 -6.07
C LYS A 247 -17.58 -38.21 -6.30
N GLU A 248 -16.69 -38.69 -7.16
CA GLU A 248 -16.56 -40.12 -7.42
C GLU A 248 -16.00 -40.88 -6.20
N ALA A 249 -15.00 -40.31 -5.53
CA ALA A 249 -14.47 -40.85 -4.29
C ALA A 249 -15.55 -40.92 -3.19
N ASN A 250 -16.37 -39.88 -3.06
CA ASN A 250 -17.46 -39.84 -2.09
C ASN A 250 -18.52 -40.91 -2.38
N LYS A 251 -18.85 -41.13 -3.66
CA LYS A 251 -19.76 -42.21 -4.07
C LYS A 251 -19.20 -43.60 -3.71
N ARG A 252 -17.92 -43.85 -3.95
CA ARG A 252 -17.26 -45.12 -3.55
C ARG A 252 -17.30 -45.31 -2.03
N HIS A 253 -17.13 -44.23 -1.27
CA HIS A 253 -17.22 -44.27 0.19
C HIS A 253 -18.66 -44.57 0.66
N GLU A 254 -19.67 -43.97 0.03
CA GLU A 254 -21.09 -44.28 0.29
C GLU A 254 -21.42 -45.74 -0.03
N GLU A 255 -20.94 -46.29 -1.15
CA GLU A 255 -21.12 -47.70 -1.50
C GLU A 255 -20.42 -48.62 -0.48
N MET A 256 -19.21 -48.30 -0.06
CA MET A 256 -18.49 -49.06 0.95
C MET A 256 -19.21 -49.04 2.30
N THR A 257 -19.72 -47.88 2.73
CA THR A 257 -20.50 -47.77 3.97
C THR A 257 -21.82 -48.53 3.89
N ALA A 258 -22.52 -48.51 2.74
CA ALA A 258 -23.71 -49.34 2.52
C ALA A 258 -23.41 -50.84 2.61
N ASN A 259 -22.33 -51.31 1.98
CA ASN A 259 -21.90 -52.72 2.05
C ASN A 259 -21.56 -53.16 3.49
N ILE A 260 -20.89 -52.29 4.25
CA ILE A 260 -20.60 -52.56 5.67
C ILE A 260 -21.89 -52.65 6.48
N LEU A 261 -22.85 -51.73 6.25
CA LEU A 261 -24.14 -51.75 6.93
C LEU A 261 -24.96 -52.99 6.59
N GLU A 262 -24.94 -53.47 5.35
CA GLU A 262 -25.57 -54.74 4.96
C GLU A 262 -24.89 -55.95 5.62
N PHE A 263 -23.56 -55.99 5.65
CA PHE A 263 -22.82 -57.05 6.32
C PHE A 263 -23.17 -57.12 7.80
N LEU A 264 -23.17 -55.99 8.52
CA LEU A 264 -23.55 -55.93 9.92
C LEU A 264 -25.00 -56.40 10.16
N ARG A 265 -25.92 -56.03 9.27
CA ARG A 265 -27.31 -56.51 9.30
C ARG A 265 -27.40 -58.04 9.14
N SER A 266 -26.59 -58.62 8.26
CA SER A 266 -26.52 -60.08 8.05
C SER A 266 -26.02 -60.85 9.30
N GLN A 267 -25.21 -60.20 10.13
CA GLN A 267 -24.69 -60.74 11.39
C GLN A 267 -25.63 -60.52 12.58
N GLY A 268 -26.84 -59.99 12.37
CA GLY A 268 -27.85 -59.78 13.40
C GLY A 268 -27.74 -58.46 14.18
N PHE A 269 -26.86 -57.54 13.76
CA PHE A 269 -26.78 -56.20 14.35
C PHE A 269 -27.81 -55.27 13.69
N THR A 270 -29.00 -55.15 14.28
CA THR A 270 -30.12 -54.32 13.78
C THR A 270 -30.44 -53.12 14.68
N THR A 271 -29.44 -52.47 15.26
CA THR A 271 -29.66 -51.23 15.99
C THR A 271 -29.60 -50.02 15.04
N PRO A 272 -30.60 -49.13 15.05
CA PRO A 272 -30.49 -47.87 14.32
C PRO A 272 -29.44 -47.01 15.05
N PHE A 273 -28.33 -46.69 14.41
CA PHE A 273 -27.44 -45.64 14.87
C PHE A 273 -28.16 -44.30 14.66
N GLY A 274 -29.07 -43.97 15.58
CA GLY A 274 -29.76 -42.70 15.64
C GLY A 274 -28.81 -41.60 16.10
N ASN A 275 -28.89 -40.45 15.42
CA ASN A 275 -28.25 -39.19 15.79
C ASN A 275 -28.26 -38.96 17.30
N GLY A 276 -27.08 -38.81 17.89
CA GLY A 276 -26.91 -38.35 19.27
C GLY A 276 -27.36 -36.89 19.40
N GLY A 277 -28.61 -36.69 19.79
CA GLY A 277 -29.17 -35.41 20.21
C GLY A 277 -29.49 -35.41 21.70
N SER A 278 -28.70 -34.65 22.46
CA SER A 278 -28.99 -33.99 23.74
C SER A 278 -29.54 -34.83 24.91
N SER A 279 -28.67 -35.20 25.86
CA SER A 279 -29.07 -35.46 27.25
C SER A 279 -29.09 -34.16 28.04
N SER A 280 -30.30 -33.63 28.25
CA SER A 280 -30.63 -32.72 29.36
C SER A 280 -30.52 -33.52 30.67
N SER A 281 -29.55 -33.15 31.51
CA SER A 281 -29.38 -33.70 32.87
C SER A 281 -30.16 -32.85 33.86
N SER A 282 -31.32 -33.33 34.27
CA SER A 282 -32.04 -32.84 35.45
C SER A 282 -31.35 -33.37 36.73
N TYR A 283 -30.77 -32.47 37.52
CA TYR A 283 -30.60 -32.69 38.96
C TYR A 283 -31.53 -31.74 39.73
N ARG A 284 -32.48 -32.33 40.45
CA ARG A 284 -33.24 -31.69 41.53
C ARG A 284 -32.44 -31.82 42.84
N GLY A 285 -32.57 -30.82 43.70
CA GLY A 285 -32.18 -30.78 45.10
C GLY A 285 -32.33 -29.33 45.56
N ASP A 286 -33.50 -28.90 46.02
CA ASP A 286 -34.00 -29.03 47.40
C ASP A 286 -32.95 -28.73 48.48
N GLY A 287 -33.25 -27.71 49.30
CA GLY A 287 -32.76 -27.62 50.67
C GLY A 287 -31.95 -26.37 51.01
N ASN A 288 -32.69 -25.35 51.45
CA ASN A 288 -32.42 -24.45 52.59
C ASN A 288 -30.99 -24.00 52.90
#